data_AF-A0A9P1GF47-F1
#
_entry.id   AF-A0A9P1GF47-F1
#
_cell.length_a   1.000
_cell.length_b   1.000
_cell.length_c   1.000
_cell.angle_alpha   90.00
_cell.angle_beta   90.00
_cell.angle_gamma   90.00
#
_symmetry.space_group_name_H-M   'P 1'
#
loop_
_entity.id
_entity.type
_entity.pdbx_description
1 polymer ?
#
loop_
_entity_poly.entity_id
_entity_poly.type
_entity_poly.pdbx_seq_one_letter_code
_entity_poly.pdbx_strand_id
1 'polypeptide(L)'
;NMTSKVISFQEETLAEILSVAPLLLKAGCIEALENLLPRAESFVILLLNNDASARKKLLRLLSIRTRMPLLPDSLEASDSARQELHELLQVADDQIEALLSGIQESELRGLLAEIEWSMLERLQKSLKASCNPCKDWIDQEVGYKRALLFYNYFRLDLKRFDEYWQLLIENYQHAGESLLVRDTGARNRGAKAAALVLATFSDRVATPLKDIDYQVLEHAHRLLNNRAEAIDLAKRFFKYKIRIADQVAWPPASSGRIFLELAARQGDEKEQFLLLVRAYNVCASDTLIRRALLEQLHCKILEVDSFGGGTVRTTANSACSTDSSSLEELFLKVSLEEERQIPADLINKLTLKDTYLQRLNGDLLPWAQQLGHAGRPVDGARLAVLVGQRLARKGDKERAVEAFFLAFRLDSGNSDAASGLLDFAELVIAANQAASHKVVTRGRKPVPKHFAVGLGLDRKNLYKQRRCGQPKVPNLPAGPSLD
;
A
#
# COMPACT_ATOMS: atom_id res chain seq x y z
N ASN A 1 -43.36 -8.71 -62.56
CA ASN A 1 -44.77 -8.75 -62.09
C ASN A 1 -45.08 -9.82 -61.03
N MET A 2 -44.60 -11.06 -61.12
CA MET A 2 -44.84 -12.05 -60.05
C MET A 2 -44.06 -11.77 -58.74
N THR A 3 -42.80 -11.34 -58.83
CA THR A 3 -41.97 -11.02 -57.65
C THR A 3 -42.52 -9.87 -56.80
N SER A 4 -43.06 -8.82 -57.44
CA SER A 4 -43.69 -7.68 -56.73
C SER A 4 -44.99 -8.07 -56.02
N LYS A 5 -45.78 -9.00 -56.56
CA LYS A 5 -47.01 -9.49 -55.92
C LYS A 5 -46.74 -10.43 -54.73
N VAL A 6 -45.65 -11.20 -54.80
CA VAL A 6 -45.22 -12.07 -53.69
C VAL A 6 -44.72 -11.23 -52.52
N ILE A 7 -43.94 -10.18 -52.80
CA ILE A 7 -43.46 -9.26 -51.76
C ILE A 7 -44.61 -8.50 -51.11
N SER A 8 -45.57 -7.96 -51.89
CA SER A 8 -46.72 -7.26 -51.32
C SER A 8 -47.59 -8.16 -50.44
N PHE A 9 -47.79 -9.42 -50.85
CA PHE A 9 -48.52 -10.41 -50.05
C PHE A 9 -47.80 -10.74 -48.74
N GLN A 10 -46.46 -10.90 -48.78
CA GLN A 10 -45.64 -11.12 -47.58
C GLN A 10 -45.71 -9.93 -46.61
N GLU A 11 -45.69 -8.70 -47.13
CA GLU A 11 -45.79 -7.49 -46.30
C GLU A 11 -47.17 -7.31 -45.65
N GLU A 12 -48.24 -7.63 -46.37
CA GLU A 12 -49.61 -7.59 -45.86
C GLU A 12 -49.84 -8.66 -44.77
N THR A 13 -49.39 -9.89 -45.04
CA THR A 13 -49.42 -10.99 -44.07
C THR A 13 -48.63 -10.65 -42.81
N LEU A 14 -47.47 -10.02 -42.96
CA LEU A 14 -46.63 -9.58 -41.84
C LEU A 14 -47.30 -8.49 -41.01
N ALA A 15 -47.96 -7.53 -41.64
CA ALA A 15 -48.71 -6.48 -40.95
C ALA A 15 -49.88 -7.07 -40.14
N GLU A 16 -50.56 -8.07 -40.69
CA GLU A 16 -51.63 -8.79 -40.01
C GLU A 16 -51.11 -9.58 -38.80
N ILE A 17 -50.02 -10.34 -38.96
CA ILE A 17 -49.37 -11.06 -37.84
C ILE A 17 -48.95 -10.09 -36.73
N LEU A 18 -48.33 -8.96 -37.09
CA LEU A 18 -47.92 -7.93 -36.13
C LEU A 18 -49.11 -7.27 -35.40
N SER A 19 -50.31 -7.28 -36.00
CA SER A 19 -51.52 -6.76 -35.37
C SER A 19 -52.19 -7.77 -34.43
N VAL A 20 -52.11 -9.07 -34.76
CA VAL A 20 -52.78 -10.16 -34.04
C VAL A 20 -51.92 -10.73 -32.92
N ALA A 21 -50.60 -10.81 -33.10
CA ALA A 21 -49.68 -11.42 -32.14
C ALA A 21 -49.72 -10.79 -30.73
N PRO A 22 -49.84 -9.46 -30.54
CA PRO A 22 -50.03 -8.87 -29.22
C PRO A 22 -51.35 -9.27 -28.53
N LEU A 23 -52.39 -9.58 -29.32
CA LEU A 23 -53.70 -10.01 -28.79
C LEU A 23 -53.65 -11.48 -28.37
N LEU A 24 -52.97 -12.33 -29.15
CA LEU A 24 -52.74 -13.74 -28.80
C LEU A 24 -51.88 -13.87 -27.54
N LEU A 25 -50.89 -12.98 -27.39
CA LEU A 25 -50.05 -12.94 -26.19
C LEU A 25 -50.88 -12.58 -24.94
N LYS A 26 -51.78 -11.60 -25.05
CA LYS A 26 -52.70 -11.23 -23.97
C LYS A 26 -53.73 -12.33 -23.66
N ALA A 27 -54.12 -13.11 -24.67
CA ALA A 27 -55.04 -14.24 -24.52
C ALA A 27 -54.37 -15.53 -24.02
N GLY A 28 -53.04 -15.54 -23.85
CA GLY A 28 -52.29 -16.72 -23.39
C GLY A 28 -52.18 -17.84 -24.43
N CYS A 29 -52.41 -17.56 -25.71
CA CYS A 29 -52.36 -18.54 -26.79
C CYS A 29 -50.92 -18.78 -27.28
N ILE A 30 -50.08 -19.35 -26.43
CA ILE A 30 -48.63 -19.49 -26.67
C ILE A 30 -48.31 -20.42 -27.86
N GLU A 31 -48.99 -21.56 -27.98
CA GLU A 31 -48.80 -22.50 -29.11
C GLU A 31 -49.10 -21.87 -30.48
N ALA A 32 -50.07 -20.95 -30.55
CA ALA A 32 -50.38 -20.23 -31.79
C ALA A 32 -49.27 -19.24 -32.15
N LEU A 33 -48.66 -18.59 -31.15
CA LEU A 33 -47.54 -17.67 -31.33
C LEU A 33 -46.26 -18.39 -31.75
N GLU A 34 -45.97 -19.57 -31.19
CA GLU A 34 -44.82 -20.39 -31.57
C GLU A 34 -44.85 -20.80 -33.04
N ASN A 35 -46.04 -21.00 -33.62
CA ASN A 35 -46.20 -21.32 -35.03
C ASN A 35 -46.17 -20.07 -35.94
N LEU A 36 -46.63 -18.92 -35.45
CA LEU A 36 -46.79 -17.69 -36.25
C LEU A 36 -45.52 -16.85 -36.32
N LEU A 37 -44.79 -16.70 -35.21
CA LEU A 37 -43.63 -15.82 -35.13
C LEU A 37 -42.46 -16.27 -36.02
N PRO A 38 -42.05 -17.56 -36.06
CA PRO A 38 -40.98 -18.01 -36.96
C PRO A 38 -41.31 -17.79 -38.43
N ARG A 39 -42.59 -17.92 -38.80
CA ARG A 39 -43.06 -17.69 -40.16
C ARG A 39 -42.99 -16.20 -40.52
N ALA A 40 -43.36 -15.32 -39.60
CA ALA A 40 -43.21 -13.87 -39.77
C ALA A 40 -41.75 -13.44 -39.85
N GLU A 41 -40.87 -13.99 -39.01
CA GLU A 41 -39.42 -13.77 -39.05
C GLU A 41 -38.85 -14.19 -40.41
N SER A 42 -39.22 -15.36 -40.93
CA SER A 42 -38.76 -15.84 -42.23
C SER A 42 -39.10 -14.88 -43.39
N PHE A 43 -40.25 -14.19 -43.31
CA PHE A 43 -40.64 -13.18 -44.30
C PHE A 43 -39.84 -11.89 -44.17
N VAL A 44 -39.51 -11.47 -42.94
CA VAL A 44 -38.73 -10.25 -42.71
C VAL A 44 -37.26 -10.45 -43.09
N ILE A 45 -36.69 -11.62 -42.78
CA ILE A 45 -35.28 -11.94 -43.07
C ILE A 45 -34.98 -11.81 -44.57
N LEU A 46 -35.92 -12.21 -45.44
CA LEU A 46 -35.81 -12.08 -46.89
C LEU A 46 -35.82 -10.63 -47.39
N LEU A 47 -36.28 -9.67 -46.56
CA LEU A 47 -36.42 -8.24 -46.86
C LEU A 47 -35.35 -7.36 -46.19
N LEU A 48 -34.45 -7.95 -45.37
CA LEU A 48 -33.48 -7.21 -44.54
C LEU A 48 -32.38 -6.47 -45.30
N ASN A 49 -32.14 -6.84 -46.57
CA ASN A 49 -30.92 -6.44 -47.29
C ASN A 49 -30.77 -4.94 -47.59
N ASN A 50 -31.77 -4.07 -47.33
CA ASN A 50 -31.58 -2.61 -47.26
C ASN A 50 -32.79 -1.80 -46.73
N ASP A 51 -33.82 -2.43 -46.15
CA ASP A 51 -35.06 -1.72 -45.79
C ASP A 51 -35.18 -1.44 -44.27
N ALA A 52 -35.23 -0.16 -43.91
CA ALA A 52 -35.45 0.32 -42.54
C ALA A 52 -36.84 -0.09 -41.99
N SER A 53 -37.82 -0.27 -42.88
CA SER A 53 -39.16 -0.76 -42.54
C SER A 53 -39.12 -2.22 -42.09
N ALA A 54 -38.42 -3.08 -42.85
CA ALA A 54 -38.23 -4.49 -42.50
C ALA A 54 -37.56 -4.65 -41.12
N ARG A 55 -36.55 -3.82 -40.82
CA ARG A 55 -35.89 -3.79 -39.51
C ARG A 55 -36.86 -3.42 -38.37
N LYS A 56 -37.70 -2.40 -38.54
CA LYS A 56 -38.74 -2.03 -37.55
C LYS A 56 -39.78 -3.14 -37.34
N LYS A 57 -40.12 -3.87 -38.39
CA LYS A 57 -41.05 -5.00 -38.34
C LYS A 57 -40.43 -6.20 -37.58
N LEU A 58 -39.14 -6.49 -37.81
CA LEU A 58 -38.38 -7.49 -37.03
C LEU A 58 -38.37 -7.14 -35.54
N LEU A 59 -38.03 -5.89 -35.20
CA LEU A 59 -38.00 -5.41 -33.82
C LEU A 59 -39.33 -5.62 -33.07
N ARG A 60 -40.47 -5.41 -33.75
CA ARG A 60 -41.78 -5.68 -33.16
C ARG A 60 -42.05 -7.17 -32.95
N LEU A 61 -41.63 -8.04 -33.88
CA LEU A 61 -41.78 -9.49 -33.70
C LEU A 61 -40.96 -9.99 -32.52
N LEU A 62 -39.70 -9.55 -32.43
CA LEU A 62 -38.79 -9.91 -31.34
C LEU A 62 -39.31 -9.41 -29.98
N SER A 63 -39.81 -8.17 -29.90
CA SER A 63 -40.45 -7.66 -28.68
C SER A 63 -41.67 -8.46 -28.22
N ILE A 64 -42.36 -9.16 -29.13
CA ILE A 64 -43.49 -10.03 -28.76
C ILE A 64 -42.98 -11.38 -28.28
N ARG A 65 -41.95 -11.91 -28.94
CA ARG A 65 -41.26 -13.16 -28.57
C ARG A 65 -40.66 -13.11 -27.17
N THR A 66 -39.98 -12.02 -26.80
CA THR A 66 -39.39 -11.86 -25.45
C THR A 66 -40.41 -11.75 -24.32
N ARG A 67 -41.69 -11.51 -24.64
CA ARG A 67 -42.78 -11.44 -23.67
C ARG A 67 -43.54 -12.76 -23.53
N MET A 68 -43.19 -13.79 -24.29
CA MET A 68 -43.77 -15.12 -24.15
C MET A 68 -43.17 -15.83 -22.91
N PRO A 69 -44.00 -16.43 -22.03
CA PRO A 69 -43.51 -17.26 -20.94
C PRO A 69 -42.77 -18.48 -21.50
N LEU A 70 -41.50 -18.66 -21.14
CA LEU A 70 -40.66 -19.76 -21.61
C LEU A 70 -41.20 -21.11 -21.11
N LEU A 71 -41.42 -22.06 -22.03
CA LEU A 71 -41.55 -23.48 -21.72
C LEU A 71 -40.15 -24.09 -21.45
N PRO A 72 -40.00 -25.08 -20.55
CA PRO A 72 -38.71 -25.38 -19.91
C PRO A 72 -37.63 -26.08 -20.74
N ASP A 73 -37.84 -26.41 -22.02
CA ASP A 73 -37.06 -27.48 -22.67
C ASP A 73 -36.26 -27.11 -23.94
N SER A 74 -35.91 -25.84 -24.17
CA SER A 74 -35.12 -25.49 -25.37
C SER A 74 -33.82 -24.75 -25.06
N LEU A 75 -32.71 -25.50 -25.16
CA LEU A 75 -31.34 -24.97 -25.25
C LEU A 75 -31.14 -24.02 -26.45
N GLU A 76 -32.02 -24.07 -27.46
CA GLU A 76 -31.99 -23.20 -28.66
C GLU A 76 -32.57 -21.80 -28.40
N ALA A 77 -33.36 -21.61 -27.34
CA ALA A 77 -33.91 -20.30 -26.98
C ALA A 77 -32.84 -19.31 -26.49
N SER A 78 -31.76 -19.83 -25.88
CA SER A 78 -30.60 -19.03 -25.46
C SER A 78 -29.83 -18.49 -26.66
N ASP A 79 -29.65 -19.30 -27.72
CA ASP A 79 -28.98 -18.89 -28.96
C ASP A 79 -29.80 -17.89 -29.78
N SER A 80 -31.13 -18.03 -29.82
CA SER A 80 -32.04 -17.04 -30.42
C SER A 80 -31.99 -15.70 -29.68
N ALA A 81 -32.13 -15.71 -28.35
CA ALA A 81 -32.04 -14.49 -27.53
C ALA A 81 -30.66 -13.81 -27.61
N ARG A 82 -29.57 -14.59 -27.74
CA ARG A 82 -28.21 -14.10 -27.99
C ARG A 82 -28.11 -13.38 -29.32
N GLN A 83 -28.62 -13.96 -30.40
CA GLN A 83 -28.56 -13.38 -31.75
C GLN A 83 -29.47 -12.14 -31.87
N GLU A 84 -30.63 -12.16 -31.21
CA GLU A 84 -31.58 -11.05 -31.12
C GLU A 84 -31.00 -9.85 -30.37
N LEU A 85 -30.31 -10.07 -29.24
CA LEU A 85 -29.65 -9.00 -28.48
C LEU A 85 -28.44 -8.43 -29.23
N HIS A 86 -27.75 -9.27 -30.01
CA HIS A 86 -26.66 -8.87 -30.90
C HIS A 86 -27.12 -7.98 -32.07
N GLU A 87 -28.33 -8.17 -32.57
CA GLU A 87 -28.95 -7.33 -33.60
C GLU A 87 -29.57 -6.05 -33.02
N LEU A 88 -30.17 -6.12 -31.83
CA LEU A 88 -30.79 -4.98 -31.13
C LEU A 88 -29.78 -3.91 -30.69
N LEU A 89 -28.60 -4.32 -30.23
CA LEU A 89 -27.51 -3.40 -29.84
C LEU A 89 -26.84 -2.68 -31.02
N GLN A 90 -27.26 -2.98 -32.26
CA GLN A 90 -26.79 -2.28 -33.45
C GLN A 90 -27.74 -1.17 -33.94
N VAL A 91 -28.96 -1.03 -33.42
CA VAL A 91 -30.02 -0.30 -34.15
C VAL A 91 -30.49 1.03 -33.53
N ALA A 92 -30.51 1.23 -32.21
CA ALA A 92 -30.72 2.56 -31.59
C ALA A 92 -30.57 2.54 -30.06
N ASP A 93 -29.94 3.58 -29.48
CA ASP A 93 -29.77 3.76 -28.03
C ASP A 93 -31.12 3.92 -27.29
N ASP A 94 -32.10 4.52 -27.95
CA ASP A 94 -33.39 4.94 -27.38
C ASP A 94 -34.33 3.77 -27.02
N GLN A 95 -34.09 2.57 -27.56
CA GLN A 95 -34.92 1.39 -27.33
C GLN A 95 -34.31 0.38 -26.35
N ILE A 96 -33.04 0.58 -25.97
CA ILE A 96 -32.29 -0.31 -25.08
C ILE A 96 -32.93 -0.33 -23.68
N GLU A 97 -33.36 0.82 -23.18
CA GLU A 97 -33.92 0.94 -21.83
C GLU A 97 -35.26 0.20 -21.69
N ALA A 98 -36.14 0.33 -22.68
CA ALA A 98 -37.42 -0.37 -22.73
C ALA A 98 -37.24 -1.89 -22.79
N LEU A 99 -36.20 -2.35 -23.47
CA LEU A 99 -35.91 -3.77 -23.62
C LEU A 99 -35.34 -4.38 -22.34
N LEU A 100 -34.39 -3.69 -21.70
CA LEU A 100 -33.83 -4.11 -20.42
C LEU A 100 -34.87 -4.15 -19.30
N SER A 101 -35.87 -3.25 -19.34
CA SER A 101 -36.96 -3.27 -18.37
C SER A 101 -37.87 -4.50 -18.45
N GLY A 102 -37.82 -5.27 -19.55
CA GLY A 102 -38.63 -6.46 -19.77
C GLY A 102 -37.90 -7.79 -19.54
N ILE A 103 -36.59 -7.80 -19.32
CA ILE A 103 -35.79 -9.02 -19.14
C ILE A 103 -35.69 -9.37 -17.64
N GLN A 104 -35.82 -10.65 -17.29
CA GLN A 104 -35.62 -11.10 -15.91
C GLN A 104 -34.15 -11.03 -15.49
N GLU A 105 -33.88 -10.74 -14.21
CA GLU A 105 -32.52 -10.58 -13.68
C GLU A 105 -31.59 -11.78 -13.97
N SER A 106 -32.09 -13.01 -13.82
CA SER A 106 -31.32 -14.23 -14.07
C SER A 106 -30.90 -14.40 -15.52
N GLU A 107 -31.78 -14.02 -16.46
CA GLU A 107 -31.53 -14.08 -17.90
C GLU A 107 -30.55 -13.00 -18.32
N LEU A 108 -30.75 -11.77 -17.82
CA LEU A 108 -29.86 -10.65 -18.10
C LEU A 108 -28.44 -10.93 -17.58
N ARG A 109 -28.28 -11.53 -16.39
CA ARG A 109 -26.96 -11.91 -15.88
C ARG A 109 -26.29 -12.99 -16.73
N GLY A 110 -27.04 -13.96 -17.25
CA GLY A 110 -26.53 -14.97 -18.17
C GLY A 110 -26.05 -14.34 -19.48
N LEU A 111 -26.87 -13.45 -20.05
CA LEU A 111 -26.56 -12.74 -21.29
C LEU A 111 -25.34 -11.82 -21.14
N LEU A 112 -25.28 -11.00 -20.09
CA LEU A 112 -24.16 -10.08 -19.84
C LEU A 112 -22.80 -10.79 -19.77
N ALA A 113 -22.75 -12.00 -19.21
CA ALA A 113 -21.52 -12.79 -19.14
C ALA A 113 -20.96 -13.12 -20.54
N GLU A 114 -21.82 -13.27 -21.53
CA GLU A 114 -21.47 -13.80 -22.86
C GLU A 114 -21.37 -12.72 -23.95
N ILE A 115 -21.99 -11.55 -23.75
CA ILE A 115 -21.98 -10.41 -24.69
C ILE A 115 -20.56 -9.89 -24.95
N GLU A 116 -20.22 -9.55 -26.19
CA GLU A 116 -18.91 -8.96 -26.52
C GLU A 116 -18.64 -7.63 -25.80
N TRP A 117 -17.35 -7.33 -25.57
CA TRP A 117 -16.92 -6.12 -24.87
C TRP A 117 -17.46 -4.81 -25.49
N SER A 118 -17.41 -4.71 -26.82
CA SER A 118 -17.89 -3.55 -27.58
C SER A 118 -19.38 -3.25 -27.37
N MET A 119 -20.17 -4.29 -27.14
CA MET A 119 -21.61 -4.20 -26.89
C MET A 119 -21.93 -3.83 -25.44
N LEU A 120 -21.16 -4.34 -24.49
CA LEU A 120 -21.20 -3.93 -23.08
C LEU A 120 -20.85 -2.45 -22.89
N GLU A 121 -19.85 -1.93 -23.61
CA GLU A 121 -19.50 -0.50 -23.56
C GLU A 121 -20.60 0.39 -24.15
N ARG A 122 -21.26 -0.06 -25.23
CA ARG A 122 -22.44 0.64 -25.77
C ARG A 122 -23.56 0.67 -24.73
N LEU A 123 -23.94 -0.49 -24.20
CA LEU A 123 -24.96 -0.59 -23.14
C LEU A 123 -24.69 0.35 -21.97
N GLN A 124 -23.45 0.37 -21.48
CA GLN A 124 -23.03 1.28 -20.40
C GLN A 124 -23.20 2.75 -20.81
N LYS A 125 -22.80 3.11 -22.04
CA LYS A 125 -22.88 4.48 -22.54
C LYS A 125 -24.33 4.93 -22.71
N SER A 126 -25.20 4.09 -23.27
CA SER A 126 -26.61 4.39 -23.49
C SER A 126 -27.37 4.54 -22.15
N LEU A 127 -26.94 3.83 -21.11
CA LEU A 127 -27.55 3.87 -19.78
C LEU A 127 -26.89 4.84 -18.80
N LYS A 128 -25.88 5.62 -19.23
CA LYS A 128 -25.10 6.49 -18.33
C LYS A 128 -26.00 7.46 -17.55
N ALA A 129 -27.02 8.02 -18.20
CA ALA A 129 -28.01 8.92 -17.59
C ALA A 129 -29.33 8.24 -17.13
N SER A 130 -29.47 6.92 -17.31
CA SER A 130 -30.70 6.20 -16.97
C SER A 130 -30.80 5.87 -15.48
N CYS A 131 -32.02 5.75 -14.96
CA CYS A 131 -32.30 5.25 -13.61
C CYS A 131 -32.67 3.75 -13.62
N ASN A 132 -32.36 3.03 -14.69
CA ASN A 132 -32.77 1.63 -14.85
C ASN A 132 -32.02 0.72 -13.85
N PRO A 133 -32.71 -0.14 -13.09
CA PRO A 133 -32.06 -1.07 -12.15
C PRO A 133 -31.07 -2.04 -12.80
N CYS A 134 -31.21 -2.30 -14.11
CA CYS A 134 -30.28 -3.12 -14.88
C CYS A 134 -28.90 -2.49 -15.05
N LYS A 135 -28.79 -1.16 -14.87
CA LYS A 135 -27.54 -0.41 -14.98
C LYS A 135 -26.46 -0.96 -14.05
N ASP A 136 -26.83 -1.25 -12.80
CA ASP A 136 -25.89 -1.78 -11.80
C ASP A 136 -25.27 -3.11 -12.24
N TRP A 137 -26.06 -3.99 -12.88
CA TRP A 137 -25.59 -5.29 -13.36
C TRP A 137 -24.71 -5.16 -14.59
N ILE A 138 -25.04 -4.22 -15.49
CA ILE A 138 -24.23 -3.89 -16.66
C ILE A 138 -22.89 -3.30 -16.21
N ASP A 139 -22.90 -2.32 -15.31
CA ASP A 139 -21.70 -1.72 -14.73
C ASP A 139 -20.83 -2.76 -14.01
N GLN A 140 -21.45 -3.73 -13.33
CA GLN A 140 -20.76 -4.84 -12.69
C GLN A 140 -20.07 -5.75 -13.71
N GLU A 141 -20.76 -6.16 -14.79
CA GLU A 141 -20.17 -7.07 -15.78
C GLU A 141 -19.15 -6.35 -16.68
N VAL A 142 -19.34 -5.05 -16.94
CA VAL A 142 -18.32 -4.17 -17.54
C VAL A 142 -17.07 -4.14 -16.66
N GLY A 143 -17.26 -3.90 -15.36
CA GLY A 143 -16.18 -3.94 -14.37
C GLY A 143 -15.46 -5.30 -14.36
N TYR A 144 -16.22 -6.40 -14.42
CA TYR A 144 -15.69 -7.76 -14.51
C TYR A 144 -14.84 -7.98 -15.77
N LYS A 145 -15.36 -7.66 -16.97
CA LYS A 145 -14.62 -7.90 -18.22
C LYS A 145 -13.40 -6.98 -18.34
N ARG A 146 -13.48 -5.74 -17.85
CA ARG A 146 -12.28 -4.89 -17.70
C ARG A 146 -11.28 -5.48 -16.72
N ALA A 147 -11.71 -6.00 -15.57
CA ALA A 147 -10.81 -6.66 -14.62
C ALA A 147 -10.19 -7.95 -15.21
N LEU A 148 -10.93 -8.70 -16.02
CA LEU A 148 -10.43 -9.88 -16.74
C LEU A 148 -9.41 -9.51 -17.82
N LEU A 149 -9.71 -8.49 -18.64
CA LEU A 149 -8.77 -7.91 -19.59
C LEU A 149 -7.54 -7.40 -18.85
N PHE A 150 -7.72 -6.69 -17.75
CA PHE A 150 -6.64 -6.21 -16.89
C PHE A 150 -5.77 -7.34 -16.34
N TYR A 151 -6.37 -8.45 -15.88
CA TYR A 151 -5.64 -9.63 -15.40
C TYR A 151 -4.87 -10.32 -16.54
N ASN A 152 -5.42 -10.38 -17.74
CA ASN A 152 -4.79 -11.02 -18.90
C ASN A 152 -3.70 -10.14 -19.54
N TYR A 153 -3.81 -8.80 -19.46
CA TYR A 153 -2.87 -7.82 -20.01
C TYR A 153 -1.88 -7.26 -18.98
N PHE A 154 -1.85 -7.84 -17.78
CA PHE A 154 -1.24 -7.34 -16.53
C PHE A 154 0.25 -6.95 -16.60
N ARG A 155 0.95 -7.19 -17.71
CA ARG A 155 2.38 -6.90 -17.82
C ARG A 155 2.77 -5.52 -18.33
N LEU A 156 1.93 -4.75 -19.05
CA LEU A 156 2.51 -3.71 -19.93
C LEU A 156 1.82 -2.34 -20.03
N ASP A 157 0.57 -2.14 -19.60
CA ASP A 157 -0.16 -0.90 -19.96
C ASP A 157 -0.73 -0.14 -18.76
N LEU A 158 -0.03 0.93 -18.34
CA LEU A 158 -0.47 1.86 -17.29
C LEU A 158 -1.70 2.68 -17.71
N LYS A 159 -1.86 3.00 -19.00
CA LYS A 159 -3.03 3.78 -19.47
C LYS A 159 -4.34 3.03 -19.24
N ARG A 160 -4.35 1.73 -19.53
CA ARG A 160 -5.53 0.88 -19.32
C ARG A 160 -5.89 0.75 -17.84
N PHE A 161 -4.91 0.83 -16.93
CA PHE A 161 -5.17 0.83 -15.50
C PHE A 161 -5.84 2.13 -15.06
N ASP A 162 -5.35 3.28 -15.54
CA ASP A 162 -5.94 4.57 -15.22
C ASP A 162 -7.36 4.68 -15.78
N GLU A 163 -7.62 4.23 -17.02
CA GLU A 163 -8.97 4.17 -17.60
C GLU A 163 -9.90 3.32 -16.71
N TYR A 164 -9.47 2.12 -16.32
CA TYR A 164 -10.25 1.25 -15.45
C TYR A 164 -10.52 1.87 -14.07
N TRP A 165 -9.51 2.51 -13.48
CA TRP A 165 -9.64 3.22 -12.21
C TRP A 165 -10.65 4.37 -12.32
N GLN A 166 -10.56 5.20 -13.36
CA GLN A 166 -11.51 6.29 -13.60
C GLN A 166 -12.93 5.78 -13.73
N LEU A 167 -13.13 4.66 -14.45
CA LEU A 167 -14.45 4.08 -14.63
C LEU A 167 -15.06 3.53 -13.33
N LEU A 168 -14.25 2.96 -12.44
CA LEU A 168 -14.72 2.56 -11.11
C LEU A 168 -15.14 3.76 -10.26
N ILE A 169 -14.39 4.86 -10.35
CA ILE A 169 -14.69 6.10 -9.62
C ILE A 169 -15.93 6.81 -10.21
N GLU A 170 -16.05 6.90 -11.53
CA GLU A 170 -17.24 7.45 -12.20
C GLU A 170 -18.50 6.65 -11.83
N ASN A 171 -18.43 5.32 -11.86
CA ASN A 171 -19.55 4.46 -11.49
C ASN A 171 -19.95 4.64 -10.01
N TYR A 172 -18.97 4.83 -9.12
CA TYR A 172 -19.22 5.16 -7.72
C TYR A 172 -19.89 6.53 -7.55
N GLN A 173 -19.39 7.56 -8.23
CA GLN A 173 -19.91 8.93 -8.13
C GLN A 173 -21.34 9.04 -8.66
N HIS A 174 -21.63 8.43 -9.81
CA HIS A 174 -22.96 8.46 -10.43
C HIS A 174 -24.01 7.63 -9.67
N ALA A 175 -23.61 6.60 -8.92
CA ALA A 175 -24.52 5.88 -8.02
C ALA A 175 -25.04 6.75 -6.86
N GLY A 176 -24.41 7.91 -6.59
CA GLY A 176 -24.83 8.85 -5.56
C GLY A 176 -25.89 9.89 -5.98
N GLU A 177 -26.07 10.12 -7.29
CA GLU A 177 -26.97 11.15 -7.83
C GLU A 177 -28.41 10.65 -8.07
N SER A 178 -28.63 9.33 -8.04
CA SER A 178 -29.96 8.75 -8.16
C SER A 178 -30.71 8.82 -6.83
N LEU A 179 -31.35 9.95 -6.57
CA LEU A 179 -32.11 10.33 -5.36
C LEU A 179 -33.24 9.36 -4.94
N LEU A 180 -33.50 8.29 -5.69
CA LEU A 180 -34.65 7.40 -5.48
C LEU A 180 -34.29 5.96 -5.07
N VAL A 181 -33.02 5.56 -5.09
CA VAL A 181 -32.63 4.21 -4.64
C VAL A 181 -32.13 4.26 -3.20
N ARG A 182 -33.07 4.13 -2.26
CA ARG A 182 -32.83 3.92 -0.82
C ARG A 182 -32.10 2.61 -0.50
N ASP A 183 -31.74 1.81 -1.50
CA ASP A 183 -30.87 0.65 -1.31
C ASP A 183 -29.41 1.10 -1.24
N THR A 184 -28.95 1.23 0.00
CA THR A 184 -27.54 1.38 0.41
C THR A 184 -26.59 0.33 -0.20
N GLY A 185 -27.10 -0.67 -0.92
CA GLY A 185 -26.31 -1.73 -1.54
C GLY A 185 -25.55 -1.34 -2.81
N ALA A 186 -26.07 -0.47 -3.68
CA ALA A 186 -25.43 -0.17 -4.98
C ALA A 186 -24.21 0.75 -4.85
N ARG A 187 -24.38 1.91 -4.18
CA ARG A 187 -23.32 2.88 -3.89
C ARG A 187 -22.17 2.26 -3.08
N ASN A 188 -22.51 1.37 -2.15
CA ASN A 188 -21.56 0.64 -1.31
C ASN A 188 -20.83 -0.46 -2.09
N ARG A 189 -21.44 -1.02 -3.16
CA ARG A 189 -20.80 -2.01 -4.02
C ARG A 189 -19.69 -1.39 -4.88
N GLY A 190 -19.95 -0.25 -5.53
CA GLY A 190 -18.93 0.49 -6.31
C GLY A 190 -17.75 0.95 -5.44
N ALA A 191 -18.04 1.51 -4.26
CA ALA A 191 -17.01 1.92 -3.30
C ALA A 191 -16.11 0.76 -2.86
N LYS A 192 -16.70 -0.41 -2.57
CA LYS A 192 -15.97 -1.63 -2.21
C LYS A 192 -15.09 -2.16 -3.33
N ALA A 193 -15.55 -2.10 -4.58
CA ALA A 193 -14.76 -2.52 -5.74
C ALA A 193 -13.56 -1.58 -5.96
N ALA A 194 -13.78 -0.26 -5.93
CA ALA A 194 -12.70 0.73 -6.00
C ALA A 194 -11.70 0.57 -4.85
N ALA A 195 -12.20 0.38 -3.62
CA ALA A 195 -11.39 0.13 -2.44
C ALA A 195 -10.53 -1.12 -2.56
N LEU A 196 -11.04 -2.20 -3.15
CA LEU A 196 -10.28 -3.43 -3.38
C LEU A 196 -9.14 -3.24 -4.38
N VAL A 197 -9.40 -2.51 -5.47
CA VAL A 197 -8.39 -2.16 -6.47
C VAL A 197 -7.31 -1.27 -5.84
N LEU A 198 -7.73 -0.27 -5.06
CA LEU A 198 -6.83 0.63 -4.33
C LEU A 198 -5.96 -0.14 -3.32
N ALA A 199 -6.56 -1.04 -2.52
CA ALA A 199 -5.84 -1.86 -1.55
C ALA A 199 -4.80 -2.78 -2.21
N THR A 200 -5.11 -3.29 -3.41
CA THR A 200 -4.26 -4.28 -4.10
C THR A 200 -3.17 -3.63 -4.96
N PHE A 201 -3.45 -2.46 -5.55
CA PHE A 201 -2.61 -1.80 -6.56
C PHE A 201 -2.34 -0.31 -6.26
N SER A 202 -2.25 0.05 -4.98
CA SER A 202 -2.03 1.44 -4.54
C SER A 202 -0.81 2.14 -5.17
N ASP A 203 0.22 1.41 -5.58
CA ASP A 203 1.41 1.93 -6.28
C ASP A 203 1.14 2.35 -7.72
N ARG A 204 0.05 1.87 -8.32
CA ARG A 204 -0.28 2.09 -9.73
C ARG A 204 -1.35 3.16 -9.93
N VAL A 205 -2.08 3.52 -8.88
CA VAL A 205 -3.11 4.57 -8.95
C VAL A 205 -2.44 5.92 -9.09
N ALA A 206 -2.57 6.53 -10.27
CA ALA A 206 -2.03 7.86 -10.54
C ALA A 206 -2.78 8.98 -9.79
N THR A 207 -4.03 8.73 -9.39
CA THR A 207 -4.84 9.71 -8.65
C THR A 207 -4.25 9.96 -7.25
N PRO A 208 -3.98 11.21 -6.86
CA PRO A 208 -3.54 11.53 -5.51
C PRO A 208 -4.55 11.04 -4.46
N LEU A 209 -4.08 10.38 -3.40
CA LEU A 209 -4.97 9.81 -2.37
C LEU A 209 -5.87 10.88 -1.73
N LYS A 210 -5.38 12.12 -1.60
CA LYS A 210 -6.13 13.30 -1.14
C LYS A 210 -7.42 13.59 -1.94
N ASP A 211 -7.47 13.18 -3.21
CA ASP A 211 -8.60 13.43 -4.10
C ASP A 211 -9.59 12.24 -4.12
N ILE A 212 -9.24 11.14 -3.44
CA ILE A 212 -10.10 9.95 -3.31
C ILE A 212 -11.10 10.16 -2.16
N ASP A 213 -12.35 9.75 -2.37
CA ASP A 213 -13.41 9.80 -1.37
C ASP A 213 -13.04 9.04 -0.08
N TYR A 214 -13.39 9.61 1.08
CA TYR A 214 -13.08 9.02 2.38
C TYR A 214 -13.68 7.63 2.57
N GLN A 215 -14.89 7.36 2.06
CA GLN A 215 -15.52 6.03 2.16
C GLN A 215 -14.72 4.96 1.43
N VAL A 216 -14.13 5.29 0.27
CA VAL A 216 -13.28 4.36 -0.48
C VAL A 216 -12.02 4.05 0.29
N LEU A 217 -11.39 5.06 0.91
CA LEU A 217 -10.21 4.87 1.76
C LEU A 217 -10.53 4.03 3.00
N GLU A 218 -11.67 4.28 3.65
CA GLU A 218 -12.11 3.54 4.83
C GLU A 218 -12.40 2.06 4.49
N HIS A 219 -13.06 1.79 3.37
CA HIS A 219 -13.24 0.42 2.88
C HIS A 219 -11.91 -0.24 2.55
N ALA A 220 -10.98 0.47 1.92
CA ALA A 220 -9.65 -0.06 1.61
C ALA A 220 -8.91 -0.43 2.91
N HIS A 221 -8.97 0.43 3.93
CA HIS A 221 -8.42 0.15 5.25
C HIS A 221 -8.97 -1.12 5.89
N ARG A 222 -10.29 -1.33 5.86
CA ARG A 222 -10.91 -2.57 6.37
C ARG A 222 -10.40 -3.80 5.62
N LEU A 223 -10.34 -3.74 4.30
CA LEU A 223 -9.85 -4.84 3.45
C LEU A 223 -8.37 -5.16 3.67
N LEU A 224 -7.52 -4.13 3.87
CA LEU A 224 -6.10 -4.31 4.18
C LEU A 224 -5.89 -5.02 5.53
N ASN A 225 -6.78 -4.81 6.50
CA ASN A 225 -6.74 -5.51 7.79
C ASN A 225 -7.37 -6.90 7.76
N ASN A 226 -8.18 -7.23 6.74
CA ASN A 226 -8.85 -8.52 6.61
C ASN A 226 -8.63 -9.15 5.23
N ARG A 227 -7.52 -9.89 5.08
CA ARG A 227 -7.17 -10.57 3.82
C ARG A 227 -8.26 -11.54 3.34
N ALA A 228 -8.92 -12.25 4.27
CA ALA A 228 -9.94 -13.23 3.92
C ALA A 228 -11.17 -12.54 3.29
N GLU A 229 -11.62 -11.44 3.89
CA GLU A 229 -12.70 -10.60 3.34
C GLU A 229 -12.30 -9.99 2.00
N ALA A 230 -11.07 -9.52 1.84
CA ALA A 230 -10.57 -9.01 0.56
C ALA A 230 -10.61 -10.09 -0.55
N ILE A 231 -10.20 -11.33 -0.24
CA ILE A 231 -10.26 -12.46 -1.18
C ILE A 231 -11.71 -12.81 -1.52
N ASP A 232 -12.60 -12.85 -0.53
CA ASP A 232 -14.01 -13.17 -0.75
C ASP A 232 -14.70 -12.09 -1.60
N LEU A 233 -14.43 -10.82 -1.30
CA LEU A 233 -14.94 -9.69 -2.06
C LEU A 233 -14.40 -9.71 -3.50
N ALA A 234 -13.12 -10.03 -3.69
CA ALA A 234 -12.53 -10.20 -5.02
C ALA A 234 -13.25 -11.28 -5.83
N LYS A 235 -13.53 -12.45 -5.22
CA LYS A 235 -14.29 -13.51 -5.87
C LYS A 235 -15.71 -13.07 -6.23
N ARG A 236 -16.41 -12.35 -5.35
CA ARG A 236 -17.79 -11.92 -5.59
C ARG A 236 -17.89 -10.88 -6.71
N PHE A 237 -16.98 -9.92 -6.74
CA PHE A 237 -17.02 -8.83 -7.73
C PHE A 237 -16.37 -9.20 -9.06
N PHE A 238 -15.23 -9.89 -8.99
CA PHE A 238 -14.39 -10.10 -10.14
C PHE A 238 -14.32 -11.56 -10.57
N LYS A 239 -15.06 -12.48 -9.93
CA LYS A 239 -15.04 -13.94 -10.16
C LYS A 239 -13.61 -14.55 -10.09
N TYR A 240 -12.63 -13.78 -9.61
CA TYR A 240 -11.20 -14.12 -9.49
C TYR A 240 -10.61 -13.50 -8.22
N LYS A 241 -9.52 -14.07 -7.70
CA LYS A 241 -8.90 -13.63 -6.44
C LYS A 241 -7.98 -12.37 -6.58
N ILE A 242 -7.95 -11.74 -7.76
CA ILE A 242 -7.09 -10.58 -8.13
C ILE A 242 -5.72 -10.60 -7.43
N ARG A 243 -4.90 -11.65 -7.61
CA ARG A 243 -3.55 -11.80 -7.02
C ARG A 243 -3.44 -11.62 -5.48
N ILE A 244 -4.50 -11.31 -4.74
CA ILE A 244 -4.51 -11.14 -3.29
C ILE A 244 -4.10 -12.44 -2.60
N ALA A 245 -4.49 -13.58 -3.16
CA ALA A 245 -4.11 -14.89 -2.67
C ALA A 245 -2.63 -15.22 -2.94
N ASP A 246 -2.04 -14.68 -4.00
CA ASP A 246 -0.69 -15.03 -4.46
C ASP A 246 0.38 -14.05 -3.96
N GLN A 247 -0.02 -12.93 -3.34
CA GLN A 247 0.91 -11.99 -2.73
C GLN A 247 1.60 -12.59 -1.50
N VAL A 248 2.93 -12.45 -1.47
CA VAL A 248 3.81 -12.95 -0.39
C VAL A 248 3.56 -12.20 0.92
N ALA A 249 3.34 -10.89 0.84
CA ALA A 249 3.04 -10.03 1.98
C ALA A 249 1.68 -9.36 1.78
N TRP A 250 0.85 -9.40 2.81
CA TRP A 250 -0.42 -8.66 2.87
C TRP A 250 -0.49 -7.91 4.21
N PRO A 251 -0.80 -6.61 4.22
CA PRO A 251 -1.04 -5.75 3.05
C PRO A 251 0.23 -5.47 2.20
N PRO A 252 0.09 -5.01 0.94
CA PRO A 252 1.24 -4.58 0.12
C PRO A 252 1.97 -3.40 0.77
N ALA A 253 3.30 -3.32 0.65
CA ALA A 253 4.07 -2.20 1.21
C ALA A 253 3.60 -0.83 0.67
N SER A 254 3.19 -0.75 -0.59
CA SER A 254 2.66 0.47 -1.20
C SER A 254 1.41 1.00 -0.51
N SER A 255 0.64 0.14 0.18
CA SER A 255 -0.59 0.53 0.84
C SER A 255 -0.36 1.35 2.12
N GLY A 256 0.88 1.48 2.60
CA GLY A 256 1.24 2.32 3.74
C GLY A 256 0.72 3.76 3.60
N ARG A 257 0.68 4.28 2.36
CA ARG A 257 0.18 5.63 2.05
C ARG A 257 -1.32 5.80 2.27
N ILE A 258 -2.10 4.73 2.17
CA ILE A 258 -3.55 4.76 2.48
C ILE A 258 -3.76 5.04 3.97
N PHE A 259 -2.97 4.38 4.83
CA PHE A 259 -3.01 4.62 6.28
C PHE A 259 -2.54 6.04 6.63
N LEU A 260 -1.50 6.55 5.95
CA LEU A 260 -1.02 7.92 6.12
C LEU A 260 -2.10 8.95 5.76
N GLU A 261 -2.76 8.77 4.62
CA GLU A 261 -3.84 9.66 4.17
C GLU A 261 -5.03 9.62 5.13
N LEU A 262 -5.42 8.43 5.60
CA LEU A 262 -6.48 8.30 6.61
C LEU A 262 -6.09 9.00 7.92
N ALA A 263 -4.84 8.87 8.36
CA ALA A 263 -4.35 9.57 9.54
C ALA A 263 -4.40 11.10 9.36
N ALA A 264 -4.14 11.62 8.16
CA ALA A 264 -4.21 13.06 7.88
C ALA A 264 -5.64 13.62 7.92
N ARG A 265 -6.64 12.77 7.63
CA ARG A 265 -8.07 13.14 7.67
C ARG A 265 -8.73 12.88 9.02
N GLN A 266 -8.04 12.18 9.92
CA GLN A 266 -8.61 11.76 11.18
C GLN A 266 -8.62 12.89 12.20
N GLY A 267 -9.79 13.15 12.79
CA GLY A 267 -9.96 14.17 13.83
C GLY A 267 -9.59 13.70 15.24
N ASP A 268 -9.62 12.38 15.50
CA ASP A 268 -9.18 11.82 16.77
C ASP A 268 -7.66 11.55 16.76
N GLU A 269 -6.93 12.24 17.61
CA GLU A 269 -5.47 12.11 17.78
C GLU A 269 -5.02 10.69 18.15
N LYS A 270 -5.84 9.92 18.88
CA LYS A 270 -5.49 8.53 19.23
C LYS A 270 -5.54 7.64 18.01
N GLU A 271 -6.61 7.73 17.24
CA GLU A 271 -6.77 6.94 16.01
C GLU A 271 -5.78 7.38 14.94
N GLN A 272 -5.51 8.68 14.81
CA GLN A 272 -4.46 9.22 13.95
C GLN A 272 -3.10 8.58 14.26
N PHE A 273 -2.73 8.53 15.55
CA PHE A 273 -1.47 7.92 15.96
C PHE A 273 -1.42 6.42 15.63
N LEU A 274 -2.49 5.67 15.92
CA LEU A 274 -2.55 4.24 15.60
C LEU A 274 -2.43 3.97 14.10
N LEU A 275 -3.06 4.81 13.26
CA LEU A 275 -2.96 4.73 11.81
C LEU A 275 -1.53 5.01 11.32
N LEU A 276 -0.81 5.96 11.90
CA LEU A 276 0.59 6.24 11.55
C LEU A 276 1.53 5.10 11.94
N VAL A 277 1.36 4.53 13.14
CA VAL A 277 2.12 3.34 13.57
C VAL A 277 1.86 2.18 12.61
N ARG A 278 0.60 1.99 12.20
CA ARG A 278 0.23 0.97 11.21
C ARG A 278 0.87 1.25 9.84
N ALA A 279 0.83 2.49 9.37
CA ALA A 279 1.45 2.92 8.13
C ALA A 279 2.95 2.57 8.10
N TYR A 280 3.66 2.85 9.20
CA TYR A 280 5.08 2.53 9.35
C TYR A 280 5.34 1.02 9.37
N ASN A 281 4.52 0.24 10.06
CA ASN A 281 4.66 -1.21 10.09
C ASN A 281 4.43 -1.87 8.72
N VAL A 282 3.61 -1.25 7.86
CA VAL A 282 3.36 -1.70 6.48
C VAL A 282 4.48 -1.24 5.53
N CYS A 283 4.97 -0.01 5.69
CA CYS A 283 5.99 0.58 4.81
C CYS A 283 7.02 1.42 5.58
N ALA A 284 7.92 0.75 6.31
CA ALA A 284 8.95 1.41 7.10
C ALA A 284 9.96 2.23 6.26
N SER A 285 10.06 1.93 4.95
CA SER A 285 10.97 2.61 4.04
C SER A 285 10.45 3.98 3.54
N ASP A 286 9.17 4.29 3.67
CA ASP A 286 8.61 5.55 3.15
C ASP A 286 8.94 6.72 4.09
N THR A 287 9.72 7.68 3.56
CA THR A 287 10.16 8.88 4.30
C THR A 287 9.00 9.75 4.79
N LEU A 288 7.89 9.84 4.05
CA LEU A 288 6.75 10.68 4.45
C LEU A 288 6.06 10.10 5.68
N ILE A 289 5.90 8.77 5.71
CA ILE A 289 5.33 8.05 6.85
C ILE A 289 6.21 8.25 8.08
N ARG A 290 7.53 8.07 7.93
CA ARG A 290 8.48 8.25 9.03
C ARG A 290 8.46 9.66 9.59
N ARG A 291 8.41 10.69 8.73
CA ARG A 291 8.34 12.10 9.17
C ARG A 291 7.06 12.39 9.95
N ALA A 292 5.91 12.02 9.41
CA ALA A 292 4.62 12.23 10.08
C ALA A 292 4.56 11.48 11.42
N LEU A 293 5.07 10.25 11.48
CA LEU A 293 5.14 9.48 12.72
C LEU A 293 6.10 10.12 13.74
N LEU A 294 7.26 10.62 13.32
CA LEU A 294 8.21 11.29 14.20
C LEU A 294 7.63 12.57 14.82
N GLU A 295 6.92 13.38 14.03
CA GLU A 295 6.25 14.59 14.53
C GLU A 295 5.23 14.25 15.63
N GLN A 296 4.42 13.22 15.41
CA GLN A 296 3.43 12.78 16.39
C GLN A 296 4.07 12.13 17.63
N LEU A 297 5.14 11.34 17.46
CA LEU A 297 5.89 10.78 18.59
C LEU A 297 6.57 11.88 19.42
N HIS A 298 7.10 12.92 18.77
CA HIS A 298 7.69 14.07 19.44
C HIS A 298 6.65 14.75 20.34
N CYS A 299 5.48 15.12 19.81
CA CYS A 299 4.40 15.73 20.59
C CYS A 299 3.99 14.84 21.78
N LYS A 300 3.75 13.55 21.53
CA LYS A 300 3.30 12.62 22.60
C LYS A 300 4.35 12.42 23.69
N ILE A 301 5.64 12.35 23.36
CA ILE A 301 6.71 12.23 24.39
C ILE A 301 6.78 13.52 25.22
N LEU A 302 6.57 14.69 24.62
CA LEU A 302 6.54 15.95 25.37
C LEU A 302 5.36 16.00 26.36
N GLU A 303 4.21 15.43 26.00
CA GLU A 303 2.97 15.45 26.79
C GLU A 303 3.00 14.54 28.02
N VAL A 304 3.75 13.42 27.98
CA VAL A 304 3.80 12.42 29.07
C VAL A 304 4.23 13.04 30.42
N ASP A 305 5.00 14.13 30.41
CA ASP A 305 5.45 14.81 31.63
C ASP A 305 4.51 15.91 32.15
N SER A 306 3.46 16.27 31.38
CA SER A 306 2.55 17.37 31.76
C SER A 306 1.49 16.94 32.80
N PHE A 307 1.33 15.64 33.04
CA PHE A 307 0.49 15.07 34.10
C PHE A 307 1.37 14.55 35.24
N GLY A 308 1.92 15.46 36.04
CA GLY A 308 2.69 15.12 37.22
C GLY A 308 1.93 14.23 38.21
N GLY A 309 2.59 13.17 38.70
CA GLY A 309 2.48 12.72 40.08
C GLY A 309 1.16 12.14 40.58
N GLY A 310 0.21 11.78 39.72
CA GLY A 310 -1.03 11.10 40.12
C GLY A 310 -1.01 9.64 39.69
N THR A 311 -0.94 8.72 40.65
CA THR A 311 -1.25 7.29 40.47
C THR A 311 -2.71 7.12 40.05
N VAL A 312 -3.01 7.37 38.77
CA VAL A 312 -4.28 6.96 38.17
C VAL A 312 -4.18 5.47 37.92
N ARG A 313 -4.82 4.69 38.81
CA ARG A 313 -5.14 3.28 38.59
C ARG A 313 -5.87 3.16 37.25
N THR A 314 -5.16 2.70 36.22
CA THR A 314 -5.74 2.23 34.97
C THR A 314 -6.57 0.98 35.28
N THR A 315 -7.89 1.13 35.26
CA THR A 315 -8.82 0.01 35.20
C THR A 315 -8.60 -0.72 33.88
N ALA A 316 -8.35 -2.04 33.98
CA ALA A 316 -7.73 -2.91 33.00
C ALA A 316 -8.54 -3.23 31.71
N ASN A 317 -9.45 -2.36 31.25
CA ASN A 317 -10.33 -2.68 30.11
C ASN A 317 -10.20 -1.69 28.93
N SER A 318 -8.99 -1.21 28.62
CA SER A 318 -8.73 -0.50 27.36
C SER A 318 -7.52 -1.12 26.68
N ALA A 319 -7.73 -1.75 25.52
CA ALA A 319 -6.73 -2.48 24.73
C ALA A 319 -5.69 -1.58 24.05
N CYS A 320 -5.48 -0.35 24.55
CA CYS A 320 -4.52 0.63 24.02
C CYS A 320 -3.86 1.44 25.16
N SER A 321 -3.37 0.76 26.20
CA SER A 321 -2.32 1.34 27.04
C SER A 321 -0.97 1.10 26.38
N THR A 322 -0.61 1.93 25.39
CA THR A 322 0.78 1.99 24.93
C THR A 322 1.59 2.62 26.05
N ASP A 323 2.32 1.80 26.81
CA ASP A 323 3.26 2.26 27.83
C ASP A 323 4.19 3.32 27.23
N SER A 324 4.48 4.41 27.94
CA SER A 324 5.40 5.48 27.51
C SER A 324 6.76 4.94 27.03
N SER A 325 7.14 3.81 27.59
CA SER A 325 8.30 3.00 27.25
C SER A 325 8.31 2.46 25.80
N SER A 326 7.15 2.18 25.22
CA SER A 326 7.02 1.72 23.82
C SER A 326 7.10 2.87 22.81
N LEU A 327 6.71 4.09 23.21
CA LEU A 327 6.77 5.29 22.36
C LEU A 327 8.21 5.77 22.18
N GLU A 328 9.00 5.75 23.24
CA GLU A 328 10.41 6.11 23.20
C GLU A 328 11.21 5.16 22.30
N GLU A 329 11.03 3.84 22.43
CA GLU A 329 11.71 2.85 21.59
C GLU A 329 11.40 3.08 20.09
N LEU A 330 10.14 3.34 19.77
CA LEU A 330 9.73 3.63 18.39
C LEU A 330 10.32 4.95 17.87
N PHE A 331 10.32 6.00 18.69
CA PHE A 331 10.89 7.30 18.34
C PHE A 331 12.39 7.20 18.01
N LEU A 332 13.15 6.52 18.87
CA LEU A 332 14.59 6.34 18.66
C LEU A 332 14.86 5.51 17.41
N LYS A 333 14.09 4.44 17.18
CA LYS A 333 14.25 3.61 15.98
C LYS A 333 14.02 4.42 14.70
N VAL A 334 12.90 5.14 14.60
CA VAL A 334 12.56 5.90 13.39
C VAL A 334 13.51 7.08 13.20
N SER A 335 13.98 7.72 14.28
CA SER A 335 14.94 8.83 14.20
C SER A 335 16.29 8.39 13.64
N LEU A 336 16.75 7.18 13.97
CA LEU A 336 17.97 6.61 13.39
C LEU A 336 17.80 6.28 11.91
N GLU A 337 16.64 5.74 11.51
CA GLU A 337 16.35 5.41 10.12
C GLU A 337 16.31 6.65 9.21
N GLU A 338 15.97 7.82 9.77
CA GLU A 338 16.03 9.12 9.10
C GLU A 338 17.36 9.88 9.30
N GLU A 339 18.33 9.28 10.00
CA GLU A 339 19.62 9.90 10.37
C GLU A 339 19.47 11.27 11.06
N ARG A 340 18.39 11.45 11.83
CA ARG A 340 18.09 12.71 12.52
C ARG A 340 18.82 12.80 13.85
N GLN A 341 19.17 14.03 14.21
CA GLN A 341 19.58 14.36 15.58
C GLN A 341 18.36 14.34 16.51
N ILE A 342 18.59 14.08 17.79
CA ILE A 342 17.53 14.12 18.80
C ILE A 342 17.11 15.59 19.01
N PRO A 343 15.83 15.97 18.91
CA PRO A 343 15.38 17.32 19.20
C PRO A 343 15.80 17.77 20.61
N ALA A 344 16.33 19.00 20.73
CA ALA A 344 16.96 19.49 21.97
C ALA A 344 15.99 19.48 23.17
N ASP A 345 14.72 19.73 22.91
CA ASP A 345 13.61 19.73 23.87
C ASP A 345 13.21 18.33 24.36
N LEU A 346 13.55 17.28 23.60
CA LEU A 346 13.35 15.88 24.00
C LEU A 346 14.54 15.30 24.76
N ILE A 347 15.75 15.84 24.61
CA ILE A 347 16.97 15.23 25.18
C ILE A 347 16.84 14.95 26.67
N ASN A 348 16.23 15.84 27.45
CA ASN A 348 16.10 15.67 28.90
C ASN A 348 14.91 14.80 29.33
N LYS A 349 14.00 14.46 28.41
CA LYS A 349 12.80 13.65 28.68
C LYS A 349 12.99 12.18 28.37
N LEU A 350 13.95 11.83 27.52
CA LEU A 350 14.22 10.45 27.13
C LEU A 350 14.83 9.65 28.28
N THR A 351 14.26 8.48 28.60
CA THR A 351 14.78 7.63 29.67
C THR A 351 16.03 6.85 29.24
N LEU A 352 16.20 6.61 27.93
CA LEU A 352 17.32 5.94 27.28
C LEU A 352 17.67 4.58 27.90
N LYS A 353 16.67 3.76 28.22
CA LYS A 353 16.89 2.44 28.84
C LYS A 353 17.81 1.56 28.00
N ASP A 354 18.71 0.85 28.69
CA ASP A 354 19.73 -0.02 28.09
C ASP A 354 19.14 -1.08 27.15
N THR A 355 17.97 -1.61 27.50
CA THR A 355 17.26 -2.61 26.70
C THR A 355 16.89 -2.10 25.31
N TYR A 356 16.54 -0.82 25.18
CA TYR A 356 16.18 -0.21 23.90
C TYR A 356 17.43 0.09 23.08
N LEU A 357 18.42 0.72 23.70
CA LEU A 357 19.68 1.08 23.05
C LEU A 357 20.37 -0.15 22.45
N GLN A 358 20.31 -1.31 23.13
CA GLN A 358 20.85 -2.57 22.63
C GLN A 358 20.14 -3.12 21.38
N ARG A 359 18.89 -2.75 21.12
CA ARG A 359 18.12 -3.19 19.95
C ARG A 359 18.25 -2.26 18.74
N LEU A 360 18.64 -1.00 18.96
CA LEU A 360 18.81 -0.03 17.88
C LEU A 360 19.98 -0.41 16.98
N ASN A 361 19.76 -0.45 15.66
CA ASN A 361 20.79 -0.69 14.67
C ASN A 361 21.10 0.62 13.95
N GLY A 362 22.36 1.06 13.98
CA GLY A 362 22.77 2.32 13.35
C GLY A 362 24.03 2.90 13.97
N ASP A 363 24.49 4.02 13.42
CA ASP A 363 25.57 4.81 14.00
C ASP A 363 24.98 5.73 15.08
N LEU A 364 25.23 5.39 16.35
CA LEU A 364 24.74 6.16 17.48
C LEU A 364 25.79 7.17 17.98
N LEU A 365 26.99 7.20 17.40
CA LEU A 365 28.07 8.08 17.86
C LEU A 365 27.68 9.57 17.85
N PRO A 366 26.97 10.09 16.83
CA PRO A 366 26.49 11.47 16.85
C PRO A 366 25.56 11.76 18.03
N TRP A 367 24.72 10.80 18.42
CA TRP A 367 23.82 10.94 19.55
C TRP A 367 24.57 10.92 20.89
N ALA A 368 25.63 10.11 21.01
CA ALA A 368 26.49 10.13 22.20
C ALA A 368 27.11 11.51 22.42
N GLN A 369 27.63 12.11 21.34
CA GLN A 369 28.19 13.46 21.38
C GLN A 369 27.10 14.47 21.76
N GLN A 370 25.93 14.39 21.15
CA GLN A 370 24.82 15.30 21.42
C GLN A 370 24.38 15.27 22.89
N LEU A 371 24.23 14.06 23.46
CA LEU A 371 23.89 13.88 24.88
C LEU A 371 24.96 14.49 25.81
N GLY A 372 26.23 14.35 25.45
CA GLY A 372 27.34 14.99 26.16
C GLY A 372 27.23 16.52 26.18
N HIS A 373 26.97 17.14 25.03
CA HIS A 373 26.81 18.60 24.92
C HIS A 373 25.56 19.12 25.64
N ALA A 374 24.51 18.30 25.71
CA ALA A 374 23.25 18.64 26.37
C ALA A 374 23.26 18.44 27.90
N GLY A 375 24.40 18.10 28.50
CA GLY A 375 24.53 17.93 29.96
C GLY A 375 24.15 16.55 30.48
N ARG A 376 24.05 15.54 29.61
CA ARG A 376 23.85 14.11 29.97
C ARG A 376 25.09 13.27 29.63
N PRO A 377 26.28 13.57 30.21
CA PRO A 377 27.53 12.91 29.83
C PRO A 377 27.54 11.40 30.13
N VAL A 378 26.90 10.96 31.22
CA VAL A 378 26.83 9.54 31.60
C VAL A 378 26.04 8.72 30.57
N ASP A 379 24.88 9.23 30.14
CA ASP A 379 24.07 8.56 29.12
C ASP A 379 24.77 8.56 27.75
N GLY A 380 25.44 9.66 27.41
CA GLY A 380 26.28 9.74 26.20
C GLY A 380 27.44 8.75 26.24
N ALA A 381 28.11 8.61 27.39
CA ALA A 381 29.19 7.65 27.58
C ALA A 381 28.69 6.20 27.43
N ARG A 382 27.57 5.85 28.06
CA ARG A 382 26.94 4.53 27.94
C ARG A 382 26.64 4.18 26.49
N LEU A 383 26.06 5.12 25.75
CA LEU A 383 25.72 4.92 24.35
C LEU A 383 26.97 4.80 23.45
N ALA A 384 28.04 5.56 23.74
CA ALA A 384 29.34 5.41 23.08
C ALA A 384 30.02 4.06 23.37
N VAL A 385 29.94 3.53 24.61
CA VAL A 385 30.42 2.18 24.95
C VAL A 385 29.68 1.12 24.14
N LEU A 386 28.35 1.21 24.03
CA LEU A 386 27.55 0.28 23.24
C LEU A 386 27.96 0.30 21.75
N VAL A 387 28.22 1.48 21.20
CA VAL A 387 28.74 1.62 19.82
C VAL A 387 30.13 0.98 19.70
N GLY A 388 31.04 1.27 20.63
CA GLY A 388 32.39 0.70 20.65
C GLY A 388 32.39 -0.83 20.69
N GLN A 389 31.59 -1.43 21.57
CA GLN A 389 31.44 -2.89 21.65
C GLN A 389 30.90 -3.50 20.36
N ARG A 390 29.95 -2.84 19.68
CA ARG A 390 29.39 -3.32 18.41
C ARG A 390 30.40 -3.23 17.27
N LEU A 391 31.13 -2.13 17.16
CA LEU A 391 32.15 -1.94 16.14
C LEU A 391 33.32 -2.90 16.33
N ALA A 392 33.75 -3.12 17.58
CA ALA A 392 34.76 -4.12 17.92
C ALA A 392 34.33 -5.53 17.49
N ARG A 393 33.08 -5.93 17.75
CA ARG A 393 32.52 -7.22 17.29
C ARG A 393 32.45 -7.34 15.76
N LYS A 394 32.22 -6.23 15.05
CA LYS A 394 32.23 -6.17 13.58
C LYS A 394 33.64 -6.14 12.98
N GLY A 395 34.68 -6.01 13.81
CA GLY A 395 36.08 -5.93 13.38
C GLY A 395 36.55 -4.53 13.00
N ASP A 396 35.72 -3.50 13.15
CA ASP A 396 36.08 -2.11 12.89
C ASP A 396 36.76 -1.51 14.12
N LYS A 397 38.06 -1.79 14.24
CA LYS A 397 38.84 -1.45 15.43
C LYS A 397 39.08 0.05 15.57
N GLU A 398 39.27 0.78 14.46
CA GLU A 398 39.56 2.22 14.50
C GLU A 398 38.35 2.99 15.03
N ARG A 399 37.16 2.75 14.48
CA ARG A 399 35.94 3.41 14.95
C ARG A 399 35.51 2.93 16.33
N ALA A 400 35.79 1.67 16.70
CA ALA A 400 35.54 1.19 18.05
C ALA A 400 36.35 1.98 19.09
N VAL A 401 37.62 2.27 18.78
CA VAL A 401 38.51 3.05 19.64
C VAL A 401 38.05 4.49 19.77
N GLU A 402 37.64 5.12 18.67
CA GLU A 402 37.03 6.46 18.71
C GLU A 402 35.81 6.49 19.63
N ALA A 403 34.96 5.47 19.56
CA ALA A 403 33.79 5.35 20.41
C ALA A 403 34.15 5.17 21.90
N PHE A 404 35.11 4.31 22.23
CA PHE A 404 35.59 4.15 23.61
C PHE A 404 36.29 5.40 24.14
N PHE A 405 37.06 6.11 23.30
CA PHE A 405 37.66 7.40 23.67
C PHE A 405 36.59 8.47 23.94
N LEU A 406 35.55 8.54 23.09
CA LEU A 406 34.43 9.44 23.34
C LEU A 406 33.74 9.10 24.67
N ALA A 407 33.49 7.81 24.93
CA ALA A 407 32.90 7.37 26.18
C ALA A 407 33.73 7.79 27.40
N PHE A 408 35.04 7.57 27.36
CA PHE A 408 35.95 7.96 28.44
C PHE A 408 36.06 9.47 28.61
N ARG A 409 35.97 10.25 27.53
CA ARG A 409 35.94 11.72 27.59
C ARG A 409 34.66 12.26 28.23
N LEU A 410 33.54 11.58 28.00
CA LEU A 410 32.25 11.96 28.56
C LEU A 410 32.14 11.54 30.03
N ASP A 411 32.59 10.33 30.37
CA ASP A 411 32.62 9.82 31.73
C ASP A 411 33.93 9.04 31.97
N SER A 412 34.90 9.70 32.60
CA SER A 412 36.20 9.11 32.93
C SER A 412 36.11 8.03 34.01
N GLY A 413 35.00 7.97 34.75
CA GLY A 413 34.74 6.93 35.76
C GLY A 413 34.16 5.63 35.17
N ASN A 414 33.82 5.62 33.88
CA ASN A 414 33.20 4.47 33.23
C ASN A 414 34.23 3.34 33.02
N SER A 415 34.10 2.27 33.81
CA SER A 415 35.00 1.10 33.74
C SER A 415 34.98 0.41 32.39
N ASP A 416 33.83 0.38 31.71
CA ASP A 416 33.68 -0.30 30.43
C ASP A 416 34.38 0.47 29.31
N ALA A 417 34.34 1.81 29.37
CA ALA A 417 35.10 2.67 28.45
C ALA A 417 36.61 2.49 28.65
N ALA A 418 37.08 2.45 29.90
CA ALA A 418 38.49 2.23 30.22
C ALA A 418 38.96 0.82 29.79
N SER A 419 38.16 -0.22 30.04
CA SER A 419 38.45 -1.59 29.60
C SER A 419 38.56 -1.68 28.08
N GLY A 420 37.61 -1.07 27.34
CA GLY A 420 37.65 -1.08 25.88
C GLY A 420 38.89 -0.40 25.28
N LEU A 421 39.41 0.64 25.94
CA LEU A 421 40.67 1.29 25.54
C LEU A 421 41.91 0.43 25.86
N LEU A 422 41.91 -0.26 27.00
CA LEU A 422 43.00 -1.16 27.39
C LEU A 422 43.10 -2.37 26.45
N ASP A 423 41.97 -3.00 26.12
CA ASP A 423 41.91 -4.12 25.18
C ASP A 423 42.53 -3.74 23.82
N PHE A 424 42.29 -2.50 23.37
CA PHE A 424 42.90 -1.99 22.16
C PHE A 424 44.41 -1.70 22.31
N ALA A 425 44.83 -1.12 23.44
CA ALA A 425 46.24 -0.86 23.71
C ALA A 425 47.06 -2.17 23.69
N GLU A 426 46.54 -3.24 24.28
CA GLU A 426 47.13 -4.58 24.25
C GLU A 426 47.24 -5.14 22.83
N LEU A 427 46.19 -4.97 22.02
CA LEU A 427 46.18 -5.33 20.60
C LEU A 427 47.27 -4.60 19.80
N VAL A 428 47.47 -3.30 20.04
CA VAL A 428 48.50 -2.50 19.37
C VAL A 428 49.90 -2.94 19.80
N ILE A 429 50.10 -3.22 21.10
CA ILE A 429 51.37 -3.73 21.63
C ILE A 429 51.70 -5.09 20.99
N ALA A 430 50.74 -6.01 20.94
CA ALA A 430 50.92 -7.33 20.32
C ALA A 430 51.24 -7.23 18.82
N ALA A 431 50.55 -6.34 18.09
CA ALA A 431 50.82 -6.11 16.66
C ALA A 431 52.23 -5.54 16.42
N ASN A 432 52.68 -4.60 17.26
CA ASN A 432 54.03 -4.02 17.18
C ASN A 432 55.13 -5.02 17.53
N GLN A 433 54.90 -5.90 18.49
CA GLN A 433 55.82 -6.99 18.83
C GLN A 433 55.91 -8.01 17.67
N ALA A 434 54.78 -8.38 17.07
CA ALA A 434 54.75 -9.27 15.90
C ALA A 434 55.43 -8.65 14.66
N ALA A 435 55.25 -7.35 14.43
CA ALA A 435 55.95 -6.62 13.37
C ALA A 435 57.47 -6.55 13.63
N SER A 436 57.88 -6.35 14.88
CA SER A 436 59.30 -6.35 15.27
C SER A 436 59.96 -7.71 15.05
N HIS A 437 59.26 -8.82 15.29
CA HIS A 437 59.75 -10.17 14.97
C HIS A 437 59.85 -10.45 13.45
N LYS A 438 58.98 -9.86 12.62
CA LYS A 438 59.06 -9.98 11.14
C LYS A 438 60.19 -9.15 10.52
N VAL A 439 60.56 -8.00 11.11
CA VAL A 439 61.66 -7.15 10.61
C VAL A 439 63.05 -7.74 10.88
N VAL A 440 63.16 -8.68 11.82
CA VAL A 440 64.42 -9.41 12.08
C VAL A 440 64.72 -10.47 10.99
N THR A 441 63.75 -10.84 10.15
CA THR A 441 63.94 -11.87 9.10
C THR A 441 63.93 -11.34 7.66
N ARG A 442 63.52 -10.10 7.38
CA ARG A 442 63.72 -9.47 6.07
C ARG A 442 64.04 -7.99 6.18
N GLY A 443 65.09 -7.59 5.47
CA GLY A 443 65.66 -6.25 5.47
C GLY A 443 64.65 -5.12 5.27
N ARG A 444 64.97 -4.01 5.96
CA ARG A 444 64.28 -2.72 6.04
C ARG A 444 63.48 -2.33 4.79
N LYS A 445 62.17 -2.11 4.97
CA LYS A 445 61.40 -1.09 4.23
C LYS A 445 60.54 -0.27 5.21
N PRO A 446 60.35 1.04 4.96
CA PRO A 446 59.70 1.95 5.92
C PRO A 446 58.19 1.78 5.95
N VAL A 447 57.61 2.00 7.14
CA VAL A 447 56.17 1.99 7.43
C VAL A 447 55.48 3.25 6.83
N PRO A 448 54.24 3.16 6.31
CA PRO A 448 53.51 4.30 5.72
C PRO A 448 53.15 5.41 6.73
N LYS A 449 53.14 6.65 6.25
CA LYS A 449 53.09 7.92 7.01
C LYS A 449 51.76 8.27 7.71
N HIS A 450 50.70 7.45 7.66
CA HIS A 450 49.37 7.87 8.13
C HIS A 450 49.03 7.56 9.61
N PHE A 451 49.93 6.94 10.37
CA PHE A 451 49.68 6.52 11.76
C PHE A 451 49.88 7.58 12.85
N ALA A 452 50.37 8.79 12.52
CA ALA A 452 50.83 9.75 13.54
C ALA A 452 49.85 10.88 13.88
N VAL A 453 48.71 10.98 13.21
CA VAL A 453 47.83 12.17 13.34
C VAL A 453 46.83 12.05 14.50
N GLY A 454 46.47 10.82 14.93
CA GLY A 454 45.44 10.61 15.96
C GLY A 454 45.87 10.78 17.43
N LEU A 455 47.17 10.90 17.73
CA LEU A 455 47.68 10.88 19.11
C LEU A 455 48.28 12.20 19.62
N GLY A 456 48.33 13.26 18.82
CA GLY A 456 48.81 14.58 19.29
C GLY A 456 50.22 14.60 19.89
N LEU A 457 51.04 13.57 19.66
CA LEU A 457 52.40 13.48 20.18
C LEU A 457 53.35 14.22 19.22
N ASP A 458 53.61 15.49 19.52
CA ASP A 458 54.59 16.29 18.81
C ASP A 458 55.99 15.68 18.96
N ARG A 459 56.66 15.45 17.82
CA ARG A 459 57.90 14.67 17.70
C ARG A 459 59.14 15.35 18.31
N LYS A 460 59.01 16.55 18.88
CA LYS A 460 60.17 17.38 19.27
C LYS A 460 60.76 17.13 20.66
N ASN A 461 60.10 16.37 21.55
CA ASN A 461 60.59 16.24 22.94
C ASN A 461 61.25 14.90 23.31
N LEU A 462 61.35 13.92 22.40
CA LEU A 462 61.91 12.60 22.73
C LEU A 462 63.41 12.40 22.42
N TYR A 463 64.13 13.42 21.93
CA TYR A 463 65.54 13.29 21.54
C TYR A 463 66.57 14.05 22.40
N LYS A 464 66.17 14.67 23.53
CA LYS A 464 67.11 15.45 24.38
C LYS A 464 67.49 14.85 25.74
N GLN A 465 67.03 13.65 26.12
CA GLN A 465 67.32 13.07 27.45
C GLN A 465 68.11 11.75 27.45
N ARG A 466 68.88 11.46 26.40
CA ARG A 466 69.83 10.34 26.43
C ARG A 466 71.21 10.76 25.91
N ARG A 467 71.96 11.48 26.74
CA ARG A 467 73.44 11.39 26.88
C ARG A 467 73.94 12.41 27.90
N CYS A 468 74.95 11.98 28.67
CA CYS A 468 75.79 12.70 29.65
C CYS A 468 75.36 12.60 31.12
N GLY A 469 76.19 11.90 31.91
CA GLY A 469 76.24 12.01 33.37
C GLY A 469 76.50 10.69 34.11
N GLN A 470 77.70 10.12 34.00
CA GLN A 470 78.19 9.17 35.01
C GLN A 470 78.40 9.91 36.36
N PRO A 471 78.22 9.23 37.51
CA PRO A 471 78.39 9.85 38.82
C PRO A 471 79.87 9.95 39.22
N LYS A 472 80.29 11.13 39.70
CA LYS A 472 81.55 11.30 40.45
C LYS A 472 81.29 11.04 41.95
N VAL A 473 82.17 10.23 42.53
CA VAL A 473 82.29 9.90 43.96
C VAL A 473 82.58 11.18 44.78
N PRO A 474 81.98 11.37 45.97
CA PRO A 474 82.34 12.46 46.87
C PRO A 474 83.53 12.09 47.77
N ASN A 475 84.56 12.95 47.77
CA ASN A 475 85.64 12.95 48.76
C ASN A 475 85.14 13.56 50.07
N LEU A 476 85.36 12.82 51.16
CA LEU A 476 85.29 13.26 52.56
C LEU A 476 86.32 14.36 52.84
N PRO A 477 85.98 15.39 53.64
CA PRO A 477 86.97 16.15 54.38
C PRO A 477 87.14 15.61 55.81
N ALA A 478 88.40 15.52 56.22
CA ALA A 478 88.86 15.23 57.57
C ALA A 478 88.29 16.24 58.58
N GLY A 479 87.91 15.74 59.76
CA GLY A 479 87.50 16.59 60.89
C GLY A 479 88.68 17.32 61.53
N PRO A 480 88.42 18.21 62.49
CA PRO A 480 89.37 18.56 63.53
C PRO A 480 89.11 17.77 64.81
N SER A 481 90.21 17.49 65.51
CA SER A 481 90.33 16.90 66.83
C SER A 481 89.77 17.78 67.95
N LEU A 482 89.46 17.12 69.06
CA LEU A 482 89.08 17.63 70.38
C LEU A 482 90.04 18.71 70.92
N ASP A 483 89.45 19.78 71.48
CA ASP A 483 89.50 20.14 72.92
C ASP A 483 88.21 20.88 73.30
#